data_AF-A0A957J367-F1
#
_entry.id   AF-A0A957J367-F1
#
_cell.length_a   1.000
_cell.length_b   1.000
_cell.length_c   1.000
_cell.angle_alpha   90.00
_cell.angle_beta   90.00
_cell.angle_gamma   90.00
#
_symmetry.space_group_name_H-M   'P 1'
#
loop_
_entity.id
_entity.type
_entity.pdbx_description
1 polymer ?
#
loop_
_entity_poly.entity_id
_entity_poly.type
_entity_poly.pdbx_seq_one_letter_code
_entity_poly.pdbx_strand_id
1 'polypeptide(L)'
;LDESAPLLAIKKLQRSIASANTLNQLFDIALDFGQTQLAAEEVELTQTAVSILDPDAADLQIPLNETGYSLCLYREQPFSDNEQALAEMGAALLATAPFFRTMARPSATQLKLLQKVSQTVAVEQQFKAITTVLGRGFAETVPNANGKLFLWKEETAELVIHSILGPTVKTGPLLPINVDAIMAQVIESGETAVLTTQSPPQLIVPATIKDKVVALLQVTYPHGVQIPPGDITFLELLVGYLGIALNNTRLLGQAWQRTNQLETIYRVTDSTLALQPLETTLTAIQERLMSAFNASTCYVALYDGDSQTLIFPWIIRHRERVTQEPISILDDNSLVAWVIANNQPFITTDSEAEATPVKGIPLGESLPRSIII
;
A
#
# COMPACT_ATOMS: atom_id res chain seq x y z
N LEU A 1 -39.92 36.36 11.56
CA LEU A 1 -38.44 36.42 11.55
C LEU A 1 -38.04 36.36 10.09
N ASP A 2 -37.36 37.40 9.65
CA ASP A 2 -37.22 37.79 8.24
C ASP A 2 -36.15 36.92 7.54
N GLU A 3 -36.56 35.83 6.88
CA GLU A 3 -35.67 34.93 6.10
C GLU A 3 -34.95 35.64 4.95
N SER A 4 -35.27 36.91 4.66
CA SER A 4 -34.70 37.68 3.54
C SER A 4 -33.31 38.27 3.82
N ALA A 5 -32.98 38.57 5.07
CA ALA A 5 -31.74 39.28 5.43
C ALA A 5 -30.46 38.44 5.23
N PRO A 6 -30.39 37.16 5.66
CA PRO A 6 -29.18 36.34 5.47
C PRO A 6 -28.90 36.05 3.99
N LEU A 7 -29.96 35.81 3.21
CA LEU A 7 -29.85 35.54 1.78
C LEU A 7 -29.38 36.77 0.99
N LEU A 8 -29.78 37.97 1.43
CA LEU A 8 -29.32 39.24 0.86
C LEU A 8 -27.84 39.49 1.20
N ALA A 9 -27.43 39.21 2.43
CA ALA A 9 -26.04 39.32 2.87
C ALA A 9 -25.11 38.40 2.05
N ILE A 10 -25.49 37.15 1.85
CA ILE A 10 -24.74 36.18 1.02
C ILE A 10 -24.61 36.67 -0.43
N LYS A 11 -25.70 37.19 -1.03
CA LYS A 11 -25.65 37.73 -2.41
C LYS A 11 -24.76 38.97 -2.51
N LYS A 12 -24.74 39.84 -1.50
CA LYS A 12 -23.85 41.01 -1.45
C LYS A 12 -22.39 40.55 -1.36
N LEU A 13 -22.11 39.61 -0.47
CA LEU A 13 -20.79 39.01 -0.28
C LEU A 13 -20.26 38.40 -1.59
N GLN A 14 -21.07 37.57 -2.26
CA GLN A 14 -20.70 36.92 -3.51
C GLN A 14 -20.32 37.93 -4.62
N ARG A 15 -21.00 39.08 -4.71
CA ARG A 15 -20.66 40.13 -5.68
C ARG A 15 -19.34 40.81 -5.36
N SER A 16 -19.08 41.11 -4.09
CA SER A 16 -17.83 41.76 -3.66
C SER A 16 -16.62 40.84 -3.89
N ILE A 17 -16.77 39.54 -3.63
CA ILE A 17 -15.71 38.54 -3.81
C ILE A 17 -15.26 38.43 -5.28
N ALA A 18 -16.18 38.57 -6.24
CA ALA A 18 -15.85 38.46 -7.66
C ALA A 18 -14.80 39.49 -8.14
N SER A 19 -14.65 40.60 -7.41
CA SER A 19 -13.65 41.65 -7.71
C SER A 19 -12.37 41.59 -6.87
N ALA A 20 -12.28 40.67 -5.91
CA ALA A 20 -11.17 40.58 -4.96
C ALA A 20 -9.96 39.84 -5.58
N ASN A 21 -8.95 40.61 -6.00
CA ASN A 21 -7.73 40.08 -6.60
C ASN A 21 -6.50 40.17 -5.67
N THR A 22 -6.63 40.83 -4.53
CA THR A 22 -5.55 40.99 -3.54
C THR A 22 -5.99 40.55 -2.15
N LEU A 23 -5.04 40.17 -1.29
CA LEU A 23 -5.32 39.78 0.10
C LEU A 23 -6.00 40.91 0.87
N ASN A 24 -5.56 42.16 0.70
CA ASN A 24 -6.16 43.31 1.38
C ASN A 24 -7.63 43.51 0.97
N GLN A 25 -7.98 43.37 -0.31
CA GLN A 25 -9.37 43.44 -0.75
C GLN A 25 -10.22 42.33 -0.14
N LEU A 26 -9.65 41.13 -0.02
CA LEU A 26 -10.33 39.98 0.57
C LEU A 26 -10.52 40.17 2.08
N PHE A 27 -9.52 40.74 2.75
CA PHE A 27 -9.59 41.15 4.15
C PHE A 27 -10.66 42.21 4.38
N ASP A 28 -10.71 43.28 3.57
CA ASP A 28 -11.72 44.32 3.69
C ASP A 28 -13.15 43.76 3.54
N ILE A 29 -13.34 42.79 2.63
CA ILE A 29 -14.62 42.10 2.43
C ILE A 29 -14.97 41.22 3.64
N ALA A 30 -14.00 40.46 4.17
CA ALA A 30 -14.19 39.63 5.35
C ALA A 30 -14.52 40.50 6.58
N LEU A 31 -13.85 41.64 6.73
CA LEU A 31 -14.08 42.61 7.80
C LEU A 31 -15.49 43.21 7.72
N ASP A 32 -15.94 43.69 6.55
CA ASP A 32 -17.32 44.19 6.36
C ASP A 32 -18.34 43.10 6.71
N PHE A 33 -18.10 41.86 6.27
CA PHE A 33 -19.00 40.75 6.54
C PHE A 33 -19.07 40.40 8.04
N GLY A 34 -17.93 40.21 8.69
CA GLY A 34 -17.85 39.84 10.12
C GLY A 34 -18.44 40.91 11.02
N GLN A 35 -18.15 42.19 10.77
CA GLN A 35 -18.67 43.29 11.59
C GLN A 35 -20.16 43.54 11.34
N THR A 36 -20.63 43.51 10.08
CA THR A 36 -22.03 43.88 9.78
C THR A 36 -23.03 42.75 9.96
N GLN A 37 -22.62 41.49 9.74
CA GLN A 37 -23.52 40.33 9.77
C GLN A 37 -23.38 39.49 11.04
N LEU A 38 -22.18 39.48 11.64
CA LEU A 38 -21.87 38.62 12.79
C LEU A 38 -21.53 39.41 14.06
N ALA A 39 -21.57 40.75 13.99
CA ALA A 39 -21.20 41.65 15.09
C ALA A 39 -19.84 41.30 15.72
N ALA A 40 -18.89 40.84 14.90
CA ALA A 40 -17.53 40.59 15.35
C ALA A 40 -16.84 41.91 15.69
N GLU A 41 -16.07 41.95 16.78
CA GLU A 41 -15.29 43.12 17.19
C GLU A 41 -13.99 43.19 16.40
N GLU A 42 -13.35 42.04 16.22
CA GLU A 42 -12.15 41.87 15.42
C GLU A 42 -12.32 40.73 14.42
N VAL A 43 -11.80 40.94 13.22
CA VAL A 43 -11.85 39.96 12.11
C VAL A 43 -10.46 39.85 11.53
N GLU A 44 -9.93 38.63 11.51
CA GLU A 44 -8.63 38.34 10.94
C GLU A 44 -8.74 37.26 9.85
N LEU A 45 -7.96 37.44 8.78
CA LEU A 45 -7.66 36.37 7.84
C LEU A 45 -6.25 35.89 8.14
N THR A 46 -6.16 34.89 9.01
CA THR A 46 -4.87 34.33 9.37
C THR A 46 -4.52 33.23 8.38
N GLN A 47 -3.24 33.15 8.03
CA GLN A 47 -2.73 32.00 7.31
C GLN A 47 -2.58 30.84 8.31
N THR A 48 -3.71 30.24 8.62
CA THR A 48 -3.87 29.01 9.37
C THR A 48 -4.80 28.16 8.50
N ALA A 49 -4.39 26.96 8.12
CA ALA A 49 -5.30 26.09 7.40
C ALA A 49 -5.60 24.85 8.20
N VAL A 50 -6.90 24.69 8.39
CA VAL A 50 -7.59 23.43 8.59
C VAL A 50 -7.25 22.72 9.91
N SER A 51 -8.23 22.87 10.80
CA SER A 51 -8.56 22.03 11.96
C SER A 51 -7.45 21.77 12.97
N ILE A 52 -6.84 22.84 13.47
CA ILE A 52 -6.59 22.87 14.92
C ILE A 52 -7.19 24.16 15.42
N LEU A 53 -8.30 24.02 16.14
CA LEU A 53 -8.70 25.02 17.11
C LEU A 53 -7.52 25.12 18.07
N ASP A 54 -6.69 26.14 17.89
CA ASP A 54 -5.79 26.54 18.96
C ASP A 54 -6.74 26.90 20.13
N PRO A 55 -6.71 26.18 21.26
CA PRO A 55 -7.66 26.41 22.35
C PRO A 55 -7.61 27.84 22.90
N ASP A 56 -6.51 28.55 22.60
CA ASP A 56 -6.24 29.92 23.00
C ASP A 56 -6.45 30.95 21.87
N ALA A 57 -6.89 30.57 20.65
CA ALA A 57 -7.03 31.47 19.50
C ALA A 57 -8.47 31.56 18.96
N ALA A 58 -9.01 32.79 18.97
CA ALA A 58 -10.30 33.22 18.44
C ALA A 58 -11.57 32.56 19.03
N ASP A 59 -12.61 33.37 19.26
CA ASP A 59 -13.91 32.87 19.73
C ASP A 59 -14.61 32.01 18.67
N LEU A 60 -14.33 32.27 17.39
CA LEU A 60 -14.75 31.43 16.27
C LEU A 60 -13.70 31.47 15.14
N GLN A 61 -13.09 30.32 14.86
CA GLN A 61 -12.13 30.14 13.76
C GLN A 61 -12.70 29.18 12.72
N ILE A 62 -12.84 29.64 11.48
CA ILE A 62 -13.43 28.86 10.39
C ILE A 62 -12.45 28.77 9.22
N PRO A 63 -12.03 27.57 8.80
CA PRO A 63 -11.13 27.41 7.67
C PRO A 63 -11.81 27.83 6.36
N LEU A 64 -11.07 28.54 5.50
CA LEU A 64 -11.48 28.88 4.15
C LEU A 64 -11.18 27.72 3.19
N ASN A 65 -11.77 26.54 3.41
CA ASN A 65 -11.48 25.30 2.67
C ASN A 65 -9.96 25.01 2.57
N GLU A 66 -9.50 24.50 1.43
CA GLU A 66 -8.11 24.15 1.13
C GLU A 66 -7.20 25.35 0.79
N THR A 67 -7.62 26.59 1.10
CA THR A 67 -6.88 27.79 0.64
C THR A 67 -5.64 28.13 1.44
N GLY A 68 -5.44 27.52 2.62
CA GLY A 68 -4.33 27.91 3.50
C GLY A 68 -4.70 28.94 4.58
N TYR A 69 -5.94 29.43 4.60
CA TYR A 69 -6.38 30.55 5.43
C TYR A 69 -7.60 30.18 6.28
N SER A 70 -7.75 30.86 7.42
CA SER A 70 -8.95 30.80 8.25
C SER A 70 -9.48 32.20 8.49
N LEU A 71 -10.80 32.29 8.57
CA LEU A 71 -11.52 33.43 9.09
C LEU A 71 -11.57 33.30 10.61
N CYS A 72 -10.86 34.18 11.30
CA CYS A 72 -10.90 34.28 12.76
C CYS A 72 -11.80 35.46 13.14
N LEU A 73 -12.76 35.20 14.02
CA LEU A 73 -13.70 36.19 14.53
C LEU A 73 -13.59 36.24 16.06
N TYR A 74 -13.48 37.46 16.59
CA TYR A 74 -13.40 37.70 18.03
C TYR A 74 -14.56 38.59 18.46
N ARG A 75 -15.21 38.24 19.56
CA ARG A 75 -16.20 39.08 20.26
C ARG A 75 -16.46 38.54 21.66
N GLU A 76 -16.78 39.43 22.61
CA GLU A 76 -16.99 39.01 24.01
C GLU A 76 -18.16 38.01 24.23
N GLN A 77 -19.15 38.00 23.33
CA GLN A 77 -20.32 37.12 23.42
C GLN A 77 -20.22 35.88 22.51
N PRO A 78 -20.66 34.69 22.95
CA PRO A 78 -20.54 33.50 22.12
C PRO A 78 -21.37 33.55 20.83
N PHE A 79 -20.78 33.04 19.75
CA PHE A 79 -21.41 32.43 18.55
C PHE A 79 -22.79 31.79 18.79
N SER A 80 -23.92 32.31 18.24
CA SER A 80 -25.14 31.47 18.14
C SER A 80 -25.02 30.49 16.95
N ASP A 81 -25.73 29.36 16.99
CA ASP A 81 -25.69 28.33 15.93
C ASP A 81 -25.98 28.91 14.52
N ASN A 82 -26.93 29.85 14.44
CA ASN A 82 -27.28 30.50 13.17
C ASN A 82 -26.17 31.42 12.66
N GLU A 83 -25.47 32.12 13.56
CA GLU A 83 -24.34 32.98 13.20
C GLU A 83 -23.13 32.14 12.79
N GLN A 84 -22.88 31.01 13.47
CA GLN A 84 -21.84 30.06 13.09
C GLN A 84 -22.10 29.49 11.69
N ALA A 85 -23.31 29.02 11.41
CA ALA A 85 -23.67 28.53 10.08
C ALA A 85 -23.54 29.61 8.98
N LEU A 86 -23.91 30.86 9.30
CA LEU A 86 -23.73 31.99 8.37
C LEU A 86 -22.24 32.30 8.14
N ALA A 87 -21.43 32.21 9.18
CA ALA A 87 -19.98 32.41 9.11
C ALA A 87 -19.30 31.31 8.28
N GLU A 88 -19.73 30.05 8.42
CA GLU A 88 -19.28 28.92 7.58
C GLU A 88 -19.62 29.12 6.10
N MET A 89 -20.85 29.56 5.80
CA MET A 89 -21.23 29.89 4.42
C MET A 89 -20.42 31.07 3.87
N GLY A 90 -20.17 32.09 4.70
CA GLY A 90 -19.32 33.23 4.35
C GLY A 90 -17.88 32.81 4.04
N ALA A 91 -17.30 31.96 4.88
CA ALA A 91 -15.99 31.37 4.70
C ALA A 91 -15.90 30.55 3.40
N ALA A 92 -16.87 29.68 3.13
CA ALA A 92 -16.93 28.89 1.91
C ALA A 92 -16.99 29.78 0.65
N LEU A 93 -17.70 30.91 0.71
CA LEU A 93 -17.75 31.89 -0.38
C LEU A 93 -16.43 32.63 -0.53
N LEU A 94 -15.83 33.11 0.56
CA LEU A 94 -14.53 33.79 0.54
C LEU A 94 -13.45 32.91 -0.10
N ALA A 95 -13.46 31.60 0.16
CA ALA A 95 -12.57 30.64 -0.47
C ALA A 95 -12.67 30.60 -2.01
N THR A 96 -13.78 31.06 -2.60
CA THR A 96 -13.94 31.11 -4.07
C THR A 96 -13.28 32.30 -4.75
N ALA A 97 -12.69 33.22 -3.98
CA ALA A 97 -12.12 34.46 -4.50
C ALA A 97 -11.02 34.25 -5.56
N PRO A 98 -10.93 35.12 -6.58
CA PRO A 98 -9.87 35.08 -7.59
C PRO A 98 -8.45 35.09 -7.03
N PHE A 99 -8.23 35.78 -5.91
CA PHE A 99 -6.96 35.81 -5.17
C PHE A 99 -6.43 34.39 -4.88
N PHE A 100 -7.26 33.52 -4.29
CA PHE A 100 -6.86 32.16 -3.94
C PHE A 100 -6.54 31.31 -5.16
N ARG A 101 -7.25 31.50 -6.28
CA ARG A 101 -6.97 30.81 -7.56
C ARG A 101 -5.59 31.13 -8.14
N THR A 102 -5.05 32.30 -7.79
CA THR A 102 -3.78 32.81 -8.33
C THR A 102 -2.62 32.47 -7.40
N MET A 103 -2.84 32.55 -6.08
CA MET A 103 -1.81 32.30 -5.06
C MET A 103 -1.61 30.81 -4.74
N ALA A 104 -2.65 29.97 -4.86
CA ALA A 104 -2.58 28.53 -4.61
C ALA A 104 -2.02 27.71 -5.80
N ARG A 105 -1.37 28.36 -6.77
CA ARG A 105 -0.82 27.65 -7.93
C ARG A 105 0.57 27.07 -7.62
N PRO A 106 0.79 25.77 -7.82
CA PRO A 106 2.13 25.19 -7.76
C PRO A 106 3.08 25.88 -8.73
N SER A 107 4.33 26.05 -8.31
CA SER A 107 5.40 26.60 -9.15
C SER A 107 5.73 25.69 -10.34
N ALA A 108 6.43 26.21 -11.35
CA ALA A 108 6.86 25.40 -12.50
C ALA A 108 7.72 24.18 -12.09
N THR A 109 8.53 24.30 -11.05
CA THR A 109 9.35 23.21 -10.50
C THR A 109 8.47 22.16 -9.83
N GLN A 110 7.48 22.60 -9.04
CA GLN A 110 6.50 21.72 -8.39
C GLN A 110 5.65 20.95 -9.41
N LEU A 111 5.14 21.63 -10.45
CA LEU A 111 4.40 21.00 -11.54
C LEU A 111 5.22 19.95 -12.29
N LYS A 112 6.51 20.22 -12.54
CA LYS A 112 7.42 19.22 -13.14
C LYS A 112 7.57 17.98 -12.27
N LEU A 113 7.68 18.14 -10.95
CA LEU A 113 7.75 16.99 -10.04
C LEU A 113 6.43 16.23 -9.99
N LEU A 114 5.29 16.92 -9.90
CA LEU A 114 3.96 16.29 -9.97
C LEU A 114 3.80 15.46 -11.23
N GLN A 115 4.18 16.00 -12.39
CA GLN A 115 4.15 15.29 -13.67
C GLN A 115 5.05 14.04 -13.65
N LYS A 116 6.27 14.16 -13.11
CA LYS A 116 7.20 13.04 -13.05
C LYS A 116 6.71 11.94 -12.10
N VAL A 117 6.17 12.33 -10.94
CA VAL A 117 5.58 11.40 -9.97
C VAL A 117 4.36 10.72 -10.59
N SER A 118 3.42 11.46 -11.17
CA SER A 118 2.21 10.87 -11.77
C SER A 118 2.53 9.90 -12.91
N GLN A 119 3.49 10.22 -13.78
CA GLN A 119 3.98 9.31 -14.82
C GLN A 119 4.61 8.05 -14.21
N THR A 120 5.39 8.21 -13.13
CA THR A 120 5.99 7.07 -12.42
C THR A 120 4.90 6.19 -11.81
N VAL A 121 3.87 6.77 -11.17
CA VAL A 121 2.73 6.03 -10.61
C VAL A 121 1.96 5.25 -11.68
N ALA A 122 1.86 5.79 -12.89
CA ALA A 122 1.15 5.15 -13.99
C ALA A 122 1.88 3.92 -14.56
N VAL A 123 3.21 3.89 -14.48
CA VAL A 123 4.05 2.86 -15.13
C VAL A 123 4.67 1.88 -14.14
N GLU A 124 5.03 2.35 -12.94
CA GLU A 124 5.71 1.56 -11.93
C GLU A 124 4.74 0.88 -10.97
N GLN A 125 4.94 -0.42 -10.75
CA GLN A 125 4.16 -1.19 -9.77
C GLN A 125 4.76 -1.10 -8.35
N GLN A 126 6.00 -0.63 -8.22
CA GLN A 126 6.74 -0.63 -6.96
C GLN A 126 6.72 0.75 -6.31
N PHE A 127 6.11 0.84 -5.12
CA PHE A 127 6.05 2.08 -4.33
C PHE A 127 7.43 2.70 -4.04
N LYS A 128 8.46 1.85 -3.90
CA LYS A 128 9.86 2.28 -3.70
C LYS A 128 10.40 3.14 -4.84
N ALA A 129 10.05 2.86 -6.10
CA ALA A 129 10.49 3.65 -7.24
C ALA A 129 9.89 5.06 -7.21
N ILE A 130 8.60 5.16 -6.88
CA ILE A 130 7.86 6.42 -6.76
C ILE A 130 8.45 7.30 -5.65
N THR A 131 8.67 6.73 -4.46
CA THR A 131 9.29 7.48 -3.34
C THR A 131 10.73 7.93 -3.63
N THR A 132 11.46 7.21 -4.49
CA THR A 132 12.81 7.58 -4.94
C THR A 132 12.80 8.77 -5.90
N VAL A 133 11.78 8.87 -6.77
CA VAL A 133 11.58 10.03 -7.65
C VAL A 133 11.19 11.25 -6.80
N LEU A 134 10.24 11.07 -5.88
CA LEU A 134 9.83 12.11 -4.94
C LEU A 134 11.01 12.62 -4.12
N GLY A 135 11.76 11.73 -3.45
CA GLY A 135 12.89 12.12 -2.60
C GLY A 135 13.97 12.94 -3.33
N ARG A 136 14.24 12.64 -4.60
CA ARG A 136 15.22 13.40 -5.40
C ARG A 136 14.73 14.79 -5.79
N GLY A 137 13.44 14.95 -6.06
CA GLY A 137 12.87 16.25 -6.47
C GLY A 137 12.45 17.14 -5.30
N PHE A 138 12.21 16.57 -4.12
CA PHE A 138 11.58 17.27 -3.01
C PHE A 138 12.34 18.54 -2.57
N ALA A 139 13.65 18.42 -2.37
CA ALA A 139 14.50 19.53 -1.90
C ALA A 139 14.55 20.71 -2.89
N GLU A 140 14.42 20.44 -4.20
CA GLU A 140 14.36 21.48 -5.22
C GLU A 140 12.97 22.13 -5.30
N THR A 141 11.91 21.39 -4.97
CA THR A 141 10.52 21.87 -5.04
C THR A 141 10.04 22.59 -3.78
N VAL A 142 10.57 22.22 -2.62
CA VAL A 142 10.23 22.80 -1.31
C VAL A 142 11.54 23.10 -0.58
N PRO A 143 12.22 24.20 -0.94
CA PRO A 143 13.55 24.50 -0.43
C PRO A 143 13.55 24.71 1.08
N ASN A 144 14.59 24.20 1.75
CA ASN A 144 14.80 24.30 3.20
C ASN A 144 13.72 23.61 4.07
N ALA A 145 12.79 22.87 3.49
CA ALA A 145 11.84 22.06 4.23
C ALA A 145 12.31 20.60 4.36
N ASN A 146 11.84 19.93 5.41
CA ASN A 146 12.05 18.50 5.62
C ASN A 146 10.70 17.78 5.60
N GLY A 147 10.57 16.77 4.76
CA GLY A 147 9.39 15.92 4.69
C GLY A 147 9.59 14.59 5.42
N LYS A 148 8.54 14.05 6.01
CA LYS A 148 8.45 12.68 6.51
C LYS A 148 7.18 12.05 5.95
N LEU A 149 7.36 10.97 5.20
CA LEU A 149 6.27 10.15 4.69
C LEU A 149 6.06 8.99 5.65
N PHE A 150 4.84 8.92 6.18
CA PHE A 150 4.37 7.86 7.05
C PHE A 150 3.37 6.99 6.29
N LEU A 151 3.41 5.68 6.53
CA LEU A 151 2.46 4.72 5.99
C LEU A 151 1.71 4.04 7.13
N TRP A 152 0.42 3.87 6.95
CA TRP A 152 -0.41 3.10 7.86
C TRP A 152 -0.20 1.60 7.62
N LYS A 153 0.15 0.85 8.68
CA LYS A 153 0.21 -0.61 8.64
C LYS A 153 -1.08 -1.20 9.18
N GLU A 154 -1.87 -1.84 8.32
CA GLU A 154 -3.12 -2.50 8.73
C GLU A 154 -2.87 -3.67 9.71
N GLU A 155 -1.75 -4.37 9.59
CA GLU A 155 -1.43 -5.55 10.41
C GLU A 155 -1.20 -5.23 11.88
N THR A 156 -0.54 -4.09 12.16
CA THR A 156 -0.20 -3.65 13.51
C THR A 156 -1.06 -2.49 14.00
N ALA A 157 -1.92 -1.94 13.13
CA ALA A 157 -2.67 -0.70 13.37
C ALA A 157 -1.77 0.47 13.82
N GLU A 158 -0.58 0.57 13.23
CA GLU A 158 0.43 1.57 13.58
C GLU A 158 0.86 2.39 12.37
N LEU A 159 1.22 3.64 12.64
CA LEU A 159 1.82 4.55 11.68
C LEU A 159 3.35 4.41 11.72
N VAL A 160 3.96 4.13 10.56
CA VAL A 160 5.41 3.88 10.44
C VAL A 160 6.04 4.88 9.48
N ILE A 161 7.18 5.45 9.85
CA ILE A 161 7.95 6.30 8.94
C ILE A 161 8.53 5.41 7.83
N HIS A 162 8.12 5.68 6.59
CA HIS A 162 8.61 5.00 5.40
C HIS A 162 9.78 5.73 4.73
N SER A 163 9.73 7.07 4.69
CA SER A 163 10.76 7.88 4.03
C SER A 163 10.93 9.24 4.66
N ILE A 164 12.18 9.72 4.70
CA ILE A 164 12.53 11.10 5.03
C ILE A 164 12.92 11.80 3.73
N LEU A 165 12.24 12.90 3.44
CA LEU A 165 12.43 13.77 2.27
C LEU A 165 13.16 15.03 2.71
N GLY A 166 14.16 15.48 1.94
CA GLY A 166 14.99 16.63 2.30
C GLY A 166 16.38 16.52 1.68
N PRO A 167 17.36 17.33 2.12
CA PRO A 167 18.72 17.31 1.57
C PRO A 167 19.46 15.98 1.78
N THR A 168 18.97 15.12 2.69
CA THR A 168 19.46 13.74 2.83
C THR A 168 18.27 12.79 2.87
N VAL A 169 18.03 12.07 1.79
CA VAL A 169 16.96 11.06 1.72
C VAL A 169 17.38 9.83 2.51
N LYS A 170 16.63 9.48 3.56
CA LYS A 170 16.76 8.19 4.26
C LYS A 170 15.50 7.37 3.99
N THR A 171 15.69 6.15 3.48
CA THR A 171 14.61 5.18 3.18
C THR A 171 14.83 3.91 4.00
N GLY A 172 13.81 3.48 4.74
CA GLY A 172 13.84 2.30 5.60
C GLY A 172 12.73 2.35 6.65
N PRO A 173 12.25 1.20 7.18
CA PRO A 173 11.30 1.20 8.28
C PRO A 173 11.98 1.81 9.50
N LEU A 174 11.67 3.09 9.73
CA LEU A 174 12.04 3.79 10.94
C LEU A 174 10.92 3.50 11.95
N LEU A 175 11.32 3.35 13.22
CA LEU A 175 10.53 2.89 14.37
C LEU A 175 9.05 3.32 14.34
N PRO A 176 8.12 2.52 14.89
CA PRO A 176 6.75 2.97 15.16
C PRO A 176 6.78 4.33 15.85
N ILE A 177 5.95 5.26 15.38
CA ILE A 177 5.86 6.58 16.00
C ILE A 177 4.66 6.65 16.92
N ASN A 178 4.82 7.40 18.01
CA ASN A 178 3.68 7.80 18.81
C ASN A 178 2.92 8.88 18.03
N VAL A 179 1.64 8.63 17.77
CA VAL A 179 0.75 9.57 17.08
C VAL A 179 0.42 10.68 18.06
N ASP A 180 0.84 11.91 17.76
CA ASP A 180 0.46 13.08 18.57
C ASP A 180 -1.01 13.45 18.34
N ALA A 181 -1.55 14.34 19.18
CA ALA A 181 -2.95 14.75 19.10
C ALA A 181 -3.33 15.31 17.72
N ILE A 182 -2.37 15.95 17.04
CA ILE A 182 -2.58 16.60 15.75
C ILE A 182 -2.66 15.56 14.64
N MET A 183 -1.71 14.64 14.59
CA MET A 183 -1.73 13.53 13.66
C MET A 183 -2.98 12.67 13.87
N ALA A 184 -3.42 12.45 15.12
CA ALA A 184 -4.64 11.72 15.40
C ALA A 184 -5.87 12.43 14.79
N GLN A 185 -5.95 13.74 14.94
CA GLN A 185 -7.04 14.53 14.36
C GLN A 185 -7.01 14.51 12.83
N VAL A 186 -5.84 14.65 12.20
CA VAL A 186 -5.69 14.53 10.73
C VAL A 186 -6.09 13.15 10.23
N ILE A 187 -5.80 12.09 11.00
CA ILE A 187 -6.19 10.72 10.67
C ILE A 187 -7.72 10.56 10.74
N GLU A 188 -8.36 11.19 11.73
CA GLU A 188 -9.80 11.11 11.96
C GLU A 188 -10.59 11.97 10.97
N SER A 189 -10.18 13.21 10.74
CA SER A 189 -10.85 14.14 9.82
C SER A 189 -10.55 13.82 8.36
N GLY A 190 -9.36 13.28 8.06
CA GLY A 190 -8.87 13.13 6.69
C GLY A 190 -8.51 14.46 6.03
N GLU A 191 -8.39 15.53 6.80
CA GLU A 191 -8.10 16.88 6.31
C GLU A 191 -6.63 17.28 6.58
N THR A 192 -6.06 18.10 5.70
CA THR A 192 -4.69 18.63 5.85
C THR A 192 -4.58 19.52 7.09
N ALA A 193 -3.62 19.30 8.00
CA ALA A 193 -3.34 20.27 9.08
C ALA A 193 -2.19 21.20 8.73
N VAL A 194 -2.37 22.50 8.97
CA VAL A 194 -1.34 23.53 8.74
C VAL A 194 -1.04 24.28 10.02
N LEU A 195 0.19 24.12 10.51
CA LEU A 195 0.65 24.60 11.80
C LEU A 195 1.64 25.73 11.61
N THR A 196 1.16 26.97 11.71
CA THR A 196 1.98 28.18 11.55
C THR A 196 2.42 28.80 12.88
N THR A 197 1.69 28.55 13.97
CA THR A 197 2.01 29.02 15.33
C THR A 197 3.06 28.15 16.03
N GLN A 198 3.23 26.91 15.59
CA GLN A 198 4.25 26.02 16.12
C GLN A 198 5.63 26.38 15.57
N SER A 199 6.64 26.32 16.43
CA SER A 199 8.04 26.49 16.06
C SER A 199 8.74 25.14 16.09
N PRO A 200 9.14 24.55 14.94
CA PRO A 200 9.02 25.08 13.56
C PRO A 200 7.64 24.90 12.90
N PRO A 201 7.27 25.77 11.92
CA PRO A 201 6.03 25.62 11.16
C PRO A 201 5.98 24.29 10.41
N GLN A 202 4.81 23.67 10.34
CA GLN A 202 4.67 22.37 9.69
C GLN A 202 3.32 22.18 8.99
N LEU A 203 3.31 21.32 7.99
CA LEU A 203 2.15 20.87 7.24
C LEU A 203 2.00 19.36 7.41
N ILE A 204 0.81 18.85 7.66
CA ILE A 204 0.52 17.41 7.73
C ILE A 204 -0.61 17.10 6.76
N VAL A 205 -0.27 16.42 5.66
CA VAL A 205 -1.20 16.15 4.56
C VAL A 205 -1.55 14.66 4.54
N PRO A 206 -2.84 14.27 4.68
CA PRO A 206 -3.25 12.88 4.60
C PRO A 206 -3.44 12.38 3.16
N ALA A 207 -3.09 11.12 2.91
CA ALA A 207 -3.53 10.38 1.73
C ALA A 207 -4.72 9.51 2.11
N THR A 208 -5.88 9.74 1.48
CA THR A 208 -7.10 8.97 1.74
C THR A 208 -7.42 8.02 0.59
N ILE A 209 -7.87 6.81 0.92
CA ILE A 209 -8.44 5.83 -0.02
C ILE A 209 -9.76 5.35 0.56
N LYS A 210 -10.88 5.59 -0.14
CA LYS A 210 -12.23 5.23 0.33
C LYS A 210 -12.48 5.68 1.77
N ASP A 211 -12.22 6.96 2.02
CA ASP A 211 -12.42 7.64 3.32
C ASP A 211 -11.57 7.08 4.47
N LYS A 212 -10.49 6.36 4.15
CA LYS A 212 -9.49 5.90 5.13
C LYS A 212 -8.14 6.52 4.84
N VAL A 213 -7.52 7.11 5.86
CA VAL A 213 -6.15 7.60 5.79
C VAL A 213 -5.18 6.41 5.71
N VAL A 214 -4.38 6.35 4.65
CA VAL A 214 -3.41 5.28 4.40
C VAL A 214 -1.95 5.75 4.49
N ALA A 215 -1.74 7.06 4.42
CA ALA A 215 -0.43 7.68 4.58
C ALA A 215 -0.57 9.11 5.08
N LEU A 216 0.48 9.62 5.73
CA LEU A 216 0.62 11.03 6.09
C LEU A 216 1.93 11.57 5.52
N LEU A 217 1.91 12.80 5.02
CA LEU A 217 3.12 13.55 4.69
C LEU A 217 3.23 14.76 5.61
N GLN A 218 4.19 14.71 6.53
CA GLN A 218 4.55 15.84 7.37
C GLN A 218 5.67 16.63 6.70
N VAL A 219 5.51 17.93 6.48
CA VAL A 219 6.54 18.83 5.95
C VAL A 219 6.80 19.92 6.96
N THR A 220 8.03 20.00 7.46
CA THR A 220 8.47 21.00 8.45
C THR A 220 9.33 22.06 7.77
N TYR A 221 8.99 23.32 7.96
CA TYR A 221 9.68 24.49 7.41
C TYR A 221 10.64 25.11 8.45
N PRO A 222 11.61 25.94 8.03
CA PRO A 222 12.45 26.68 8.98
C PRO A 222 11.63 27.67 9.81
N HIS A 223 12.15 28.00 10.99
CA HIS A 223 11.53 29.00 11.87
C HIS A 223 11.40 30.36 11.16
N GLY A 224 10.25 31.02 11.32
CA GLY A 224 9.97 32.33 10.72
C GLY A 224 9.61 32.31 9.23
N VAL A 225 9.53 31.14 8.60
CA VAL A 225 9.09 31.01 7.20
C VAL A 225 7.58 30.79 7.15
N GLN A 226 6.87 31.63 6.39
CA GLN A 226 5.47 31.39 6.06
C GLN A 226 5.36 30.27 5.01
N ILE A 227 4.42 29.35 5.22
CA ILE A 227 4.16 28.24 4.31
C ILE A 227 3.53 28.82 3.03
N PRO A 228 4.13 28.67 1.84
CA PRO A 228 3.52 29.18 0.62
C PRO A 228 2.19 28.49 0.31
N PRO A 229 1.11 29.21 -0.05
CA PRO A 229 -0.17 28.56 -0.41
C PRO A 229 -0.05 27.57 -1.57
N GLY A 230 0.82 27.85 -2.55
CA GLY A 230 1.12 26.92 -3.64
C GLY A 230 1.78 25.61 -3.18
N ASP A 231 2.47 25.60 -2.04
CA ASP A 231 3.05 24.39 -1.46
C ASP A 231 1.95 23.48 -0.90
N ILE A 232 0.91 24.05 -0.28
CA ILE A 232 -0.23 23.28 0.26
C ILE A 232 -0.88 22.48 -0.87
N THR A 233 -1.31 23.19 -1.93
CA THR A 233 -1.92 22.55 -3.12
C THR A 233 -0.97 21.57 -3.80
N PHE A 234 0.32 21.90 -3.90
CA PHE A 234 1.32 20.99 -4.45
C PHE A 234 1.42 19.69 -3.62
N LEU A 235 1.50 19.79 -2.29
CA LEU A 235 1.68 18.65 -1.40
C LEU A 235 0.40 17.79 -1.33
N GLU A 236 -0.78 18.39 -1.36
CA GLU A 236 -2.07 17.68 -1.47
C GLU A 236 -2.15 16.86 -2.76
N LEU A 237 -1.84 17.47 -3.91
CA LEU A 237 -1.81 16.76 -5.19
C LEU A 237 -0.78 15.63 -5.19
N LEU A 238 0.40 15.89 -4.62
CA LEU A 238 1.48 14.92 -4.52
C LEU A 238 1.05 13.71 -3.67
N VAL A 239 0.46 13.96 -2.51
CA VAL A 239 -0.01 12.93 -1.58
C VAL A 239 -1.20 12.16 -2.18
N GLY A 240 -2.06 12.81 -2.96
CA GLY A 240 -3.07 12.14 -3.77
C GLY A 240 -2.48 11.11 -4.74
N TYR A 241 -1.40 11.44 -5.46
CA TYR A 241 -0.69 10.48 -6.31
C TYR A 241 -0.07 9.33 -5.50
N LEU A 242 0.45 9.59 -4.30
CA LEU A 242 0.95 8.54 -3.41
C LEU A 242 -0.17 7.62 -2.92
N GLY A 243 -1.34 8.17 -2.60
CA GLY A 243 -2.54 7.40 -2.25
C GLY A 243 -2.95 6.46 -3.38
N ILE A 244 -3.00 6.95 -4.62
CA ILE A 244 -3.28 6.12 -5.80
C ILE A 244 -2.25 4.98 -5.93
N ALA A 245 -0.96 5.30 -5.78
CA ALA A 245 0.11 4.31 -5.85
C ALA A 245 -0.02 3.22 -4.78
N LEU A 246 -0.30 3.61 -3.53
CA LEU A 246 -0.52 2.68 -2.41
C LEU A 246 -1.73 1.78 -2.67
N ASN A 247 -2.82 2.34 -3.21
CA ASN A 247 -3.99 1.57 -3.59
C ASN A 247 -3.65 0.54 -4.67
N ASN A 248 -2.89 0.94 -5.69
CA ASN A 248 -2.46 0.05 -6.76
C ASN A 248 -1.59 -1.09 -6.23
N THR A 249 -0.61 -0.79 -5.36
CA THR A 249 0.23 -1.83 -4.74
C THR A 249 -0.61 -2.79 -3.88
N ARG A 250 -1.60 -2.28 -3.12
CA ARG A 250 -2.52 -3.12 -2.36
C ARG A 250 -3.37 -4.01 -3.25
N LEU A 251 -3.99 -3.46 -4.29
CA LEU A 251 -4.84 -4.19 -5.24
C LEU A 251 -4.04 -5.26 -5.99
N LEU A 252 -2.82 -4.92 -6.42
CA LEU A 252 -1.90 -5.89 -7.00
C LEU A 252 -1.55 -6.97 -5.98
N GLY A 253 -1.16 -6.61 -4.75
CA GLY A 253 -0.88 -7.59 -3.69
C GLY A 253 -2.06 -8.54 -3.42
N GLN A 254 -3.28 -8.02 -3.38
CA GLN A 254 -4.50 -8.82 -3.25
C GLN A 254 -4.76 -9.70 -4.47
N ALA A 255 -4.52 -9.20 -5.68
CA ALA A 255 -4.64 -9.97 -6.92
C ALA A 255 -3.59 -11.08 -6.95
N TRP A 256 -2.34 -10.81 -6.62
CA TRP A 256 -1.26 -11.79 -6.47
C TRP A 256 -1.57 -12.81 -5.38
N GLN A 257 -2.10 -12.39 -4.23
CA GLN A 257 -2.52 -13.31 -3.17
C GLN A 257 -3.67 -14.20 -3.63
N ARG A 258 -4.66 -13.66 -4.35
CA ARG A 258 -5.75 -14.43 -4.96
C ARG A 258 -5.24 -15.36 -6.04
N THR A 259 -4.32 -14.94 -6.89
CA THR A 259 -3.69 -15.78 -7.91
C THR A 259 -2.85 -16.86 -7.25
N ASN A 260 -2.08 -16.57 -6.20
CA ASN A 260 -1.33 -17.57 -5.44
C ASN A 260 -2.25 -18.54 -4.70
N GLN A 261 -3.39 -18.06 -4.17
CA GLN A 261 -4.42 -18.92 -3.58
C GLN A 261 -5.08 -19.78 -4.65
N LEU A 262 -5.40 -19.22 -5.82
CA LEU A 262 -5.93 -19.96 -6.97
C LEU A 262 -4.89 -20.89 -7.58
N GLU A 263 -3.60 -20.58 -7.56
CA GLU A 263 -2.50 -21.44 -7.99
C GLU A 263 -2.26 -22.53 -6.95
N THR A 264 -2.41 -22.24 -5.65
CA THR A 264 -2.34 -23.26 -4.60
C THR A 264 -3.53 -24.20 -4.70
N ILE A 265 -4.74 -23.66 -4.88
CA ILE A 265 -5.95 -24.44 -5.13
C ILE A 265 -5.78 -25.21 -6.44
N TYR A 266 -5.38 -24.56 -7.54
CA TYR A 266 -5.11 -25.19 -8.82
C TYR A 266 -4.03 -26.26 -8.69
N ARG A 267 -2.93 -26.08 -7.94
CA ARG A 267 -1.95 -27.14 -7.69
C ARG A 267 -2.53 -28.28 -6.86
N VAL A 268 -3.54 -28.04 -6.03
CA VAL A 268 -4.31 -29.06 -5.29
C VAL A 268 -5.38 -29.72 -6.18
N THR A 269 -5.97 -29.02 -7.17
CA THR A 269 -6.94 -29.58 -8.14
C THR A 269 -6.27 -30.18 -9.39
N ASP A 270 -5.09 -29.71 -9.77
CA ASP A 270 -4.23 -30.12 -10.89
C ASP A 270 -3.37 -31.30 -10.45
N SER A 271 -3.01 -31.42 -9.17
CA SER A 271 -2.63 -32.73 -8.60
C SER A 271 -3.79 -33.75 -8.64
N THR A 272 -5.03 -33.31 -8.93
CA THR A 272 -6.19 -34.17 -9.19
C THR A 272 -6.52 -34.31 -10.70
N LEU A 273 -5.92 -33.50 -11.60
CA LEU A 273 -6.27 -33.43 -13.04
C LEU A 273 -5.09 -33.47 -14.04
N ALA A 274 -3.83 -33.51 -13.59
CA ALA A 274 -2.67 -33.51 -14.47
C ALA A 274 -2.43 -34.87 -15.16
N LEU A 275 -3.12 -35.10 -16.27
CA LEU A 275 -2.62 -35.96 -17.35
C LEU A 275 -1.64 -35.15 -18.21
N GLN A 276 -0.43 -34.90 -17.70
CA GLN A 276 0.76 -34.92 -18.58
C GLN A 276 1.07 -36.39 -18.89
N PRO A 277 1.66 -36.74 -20.05
CA PRO A 277 2.05 -38.13 -20.31
C PRO A 277 3.00 -38.56 -19.20
N LEU A 278 2.51 -39.43 -18.32
CA LEU A 278 3.20 -39.94 -17.13
C LEU A 278 4.66 -40.31 -17.43
N GLU A 279 4.91 -40.81 -18.64
CA GLU A 279 6.21 -41.16 -19.17
C GLU A 279 7.25 -40.01 -19.15
N THR A 280 6.88 -38.78 -19.54
CA THR A 280 7.85 -37.67 -19.63
C THR A 280 8.29 -37.19 -18.25
N THR A 281 7.34 -37.13 -17.30
CA THR A 281 7.62 -36.74 -15.91
C THR A 281 8.43 -37.82 -15.19
N LEU A 282 8.09 -39.10 -15.37
CA LEU A 282 8.84 -40.21 -14.78
C LEU A 282 10.28 -40.28 -15.32
N THR A 283 10.49 -40.02 -16.62
CA THR A 283 11.84 -40.00 -17.22
C THR A 283 12.72 -38.94 -16.58
N ALA A 284 12.23 -37.71 -16.42
CA ALA A 284 13.00 -36.61 -15.83
C ALA A 284 13.34 -36.84 -14.35
N ILE A 285 12.44 -37.45 -13.58
CA ILE A 285 12.69 -37.83 -12.18
C ILE A 285 13.79 -38.89 -12.11
N GLN A 286 13.71 -39.91 -12.97
CA GLN A 286 14.63 -41.04 -12.98
C GLN A 286 16.06 -40.65 -13.39
N GLU A 287 16.23 -39.77 -14.38
CA GLU A 287 17.56 -39.23 -14.77
C GLU A 287 18.24 -38.51 -13.60
N ARG A 288 17.46 -37.72 -12.84
CA ARG A 288 17.97 -37.01 -11.66
C ARG A 288 18.34 -37.97 -10.53
N LEU A 289 17.52 -38.99 -10.29
CA LEU A 289 17.81 -40.01 -9.26
C LEU A 289 19.05 -40.84 -9.61
N MET A 290 19.17 -41.29 -10.86
CA MET A 290 20.36 -42.02 -11.33
C MET A 290 21.63 -41.17 -11.21
N SER A 291 21.58 -39.87 -11.54
CA SER A 291 22.71 -38.97 -11.38
C SER A 291 23.04 -38.66 -9.91
N ALA A 292 22.03 -38.54 -9.04
CA ALA A 292 22.23 -38.19 -7.63
C ALA A 292 22.77 -39.36 -6.79
N PHE A 293 22.28 -40.57 -7.05
CA PHE A 293 22.62 -41.76 -6.28
C PHE A 293 23.69 -42.65 -6.94
N ASN A 294 24.11 -42.32 -8.17
CA ASN A 294 25.02 -43.13 -8.98
C ASN A 294 24.58 -44.61 -9.05
N ALA A 295 23.26 -44.82 -9.07
CA ALA A 295 22.64 -46.14 -9.01
C ALA A 295 22.86 -46.91 -10.31
N SER A 296 23.00 -48.24 -10.22
CA SER A 296 23.16 -49.12 -11.39
C SER A 296 21.83 -49.40 -12.09
N THR A 297 20.71 -49.27 -11.38
CA THR A 297 19.34 -49.50 -11.87
C THR A 297 18.38 -48.61 -11.07
N CYS A 298 17.44 -47.98 -11.77
CA CYS A 298 16.32 -47.26 -11.18
C CYS A 298 15.08 -47.56 -12.02
N TYR A 299 13.92 -47.68 -11.38
CA TYR A 299 12.65 -47.91 -12.04
C TYR A 299 11.51 -47.34 -11.21
N VAL A 300 10.38 -47.12 -11.85
CA VAL A 300 9.12 -46.76 -11.18
C VAL A 300 8.10 -47.84 -11.48
N ALA A 301 7.49 -48.37 -10.42
CA ALA A 301 6.38 -49.31 -10.52
C ALA A 301 5.06 -48.56 -10.27
N LEU A 302 4.08 -48.78 -11.13
CA LEU A 302 2.72 -48.27 -10.99
C LEU A 302 1.83 -49.42 -10.56
N TYR A 303 1.08 -49.23 -9.48
CA TYR A 303 0.07 -50.18 -9.06
C TYR A 303 -1.25 -49.89 -9.78
N ASP A 304 -1.77 -50.89 -10.49
CA ASP A 304 -3.12 -50.87 -11.05
C ASP A 304 -4.07 -51.63 -10.11
N GLY A 305 -4.98 -50.88 -9.49
CA GLY A 305 -5.96 -51.41 -8.55
C GLY A 305 -7.03 -52.29 -9.19
N ASP A 306 -7.32 -52.11 -10.48
CA ASP A 306 -8.36 -52.86 -11.19
C ASP A 306 -7.87 -54.27 -11.55
N SER A 307 -6.64 -54.38 -12.04
CA SER A 307 -6.01 -55.67 -12.37
C SER A 307 -5.23 -56.30 -11.21
N GLN A 308 -5.04 -55.57 -10.11
CA GLN A 308 -4.17 -55.95 -8.99
C GLN A 308 -2.74 -56.30 -9.42
N THR A 309 -2.20 -55.56 -10.39
CA THR A 309 -0.83 -55.77 -10.90
C THR A 309 0.04 -54.54 -10.75
N LEU A 310 1.35 -54.78 -10.68
CA LEU A 310 2.41 -53.80 -10.75
C LEU A 310 2.91 -53.75 -12.19
N ILE A 311 2.74 -52.58 -12.80
CA ILE A 311 3.20 -52.29 -14.15
C ILE A 311 4.49 -51.49 -14.02
N PHE A 312 5.52 -51.88 -14.77
CA PHE A 312 6.81 -51.21 -14.79
C PHE A 312 6.96 -50.44 -16.11
N PRO A 313 6.30 -49.28 -16.26
CA PRO A 313 6.28 -48.55 -17.52
C PRO A 313 7.69 -48.10 -17.96
N TRP A 314 8.63 -47.98 -17.01
CA TRP A 314 9.95 -47.45 -17.26
C TRP A 314 11.02 -48.07 -16.36
N ILE A 315 11.88 -48.93 -16.94
CA ILE A 315 13.07 -49.50 -16.30
C ILE A 315 14.29 -49.13 -17.13
N ILE A 316 15.30 -48.54 -16.48
CA ILE A 316 16.62 -48.29 -17.08
C ILE A 316 17.65 -49.11 -16.33
N ARG A 317 18.34 -50.00 -17.05
CA ARG A 317 19.42 -50.85 -16.54
C ARG A 317 20.65 -50.68 -17.43
N HIS A 318 21.80 -50.40 -16.83
CA HIS A 318 23.05 -50.12 -17.59
C HIS A 318 22.90 -49.07 -18.72
N ARG A 319 22.00 -48.09 -18.55
CA ARG A 319 21.63 -47.07 -19.56
C ARG A 319 20.84 -47.59 -20.78
N GLU A 320 20.31 -48.81 -20.71
CA GLU A 320 19.40 -49.37 -21.71
C GLU A 320 17.99 -49.52 -21.14
N ARG A 321 16.98 -49.32 -21.99
CA ARG A 321 15.56 -49.49 -21.62
C ARG A 321 15.23 -50.97 -21.61
N VAL A 322 14.69 -51.45 -20.50
CA VAL A 322 14.24 -52.84 -20.34
C VAL A 322 12.73 -52.87 -20.15
N THR A 323 12.06 -53.85 -20.75
CA THR A 323 10.64 -54.10 -20.53
C THR A 323 10.51 -55.25 -19.53
N GLN A 324 9.68 -55.06 -18.50
CA GLN A 324 9.34 -56.09 -17.52
C GLN A 324 7.85 -56.41 -17.64
N GLU A 325 7.51 -57.69 -17.59
CA GLU A 325 6.11 -58.11 -17.57
C GLU A 325 5.44 -57.68 -16.25
N PRO A 326 4.13 -57.35 -16.27
CA PRO A 326 3.40 -56.98 -15.06
C PRO A 326 3.51 -58.07 -13.98
N ILE A 327 3.74 -57.66 -12.73
CA ILE A 327 3.88 -58.55 -11.58
C ILE A 327 2.62 -58.45 -10.74
N SER A 328 2.04 -59.56 -10.30
CA SER A 328 0.88 -59.52 -9.40
C SER A 328 1.25 -58.88 -8.05
N ILE A 329 0.36 -58.05 -7.49
CA ILE A 329 0.55 -57.52 -6.12
C ILE A 329 0.48 -58.63 -5.06
N LEU A 330 -0.04 -59.80 -5.42
CA LEU A 330 -0.10 -60.99 -4.56
C LEU A 330 1.12 -61.89 -4.72
N ASP A 331 2.15 -61.48 -5.46
CA ASP A 331 3.38 -62.26 -5.57
C ASP A 331 4.22 -62.11 -4.30
N ASP A 332 4.28 -63.20 -3.53
CA ASP A 332 5.03 -63.31 -2.27
C ASP A 332 6.55 -63.11 -2.44
N ASN A 333 7.06 -63.05 -3.67
CA ASN A 333 8.47 -62.78 -3.94
C ASN A 333 8.75 -61.31 -4.31
N SER A 334 7.73 -60.47 -4.53
CA SER A 334 7.93 -59.09 -4.96
C SER A 334 8.19 -58.15 -3.77
N LEU A 335 9.41 -57.60 -3.70
CA LEU A 335 9.76 -56.58 -2.69
C LEU A 335 8.90 -55.32 -2.82
N VAL A 336 8.54 -54.95 -4.06
CA VAL A 336 7.66 -53.79 -4.33
C VAL A 336 6.25 -54.07 -3.82
N ALA A 337 5.73 -55.29 -4.02
CA ALA A 337 4.43 -55.67 -3.49
C ALA A 337 4.41 -55.67 -1.95
N TRP A 338 5.51 -56.14 -1.33
CA TRP A 338 5.66 -56.10 0.12
C TRP A 338 5.66 -54.67 0.66
N VAL A 339 6.40 -53.74 0.04
CA VAL A 339 6.42 -52.32 0.45
C VAL A 339 5.03 -51.69 0.36
N ILE A 340 4.29 -51.97 -0.73
CA ILE A 340 2.92 -51.46 -0.92
C ILE A 340 1.97 -52.05 0.12
N ALA A 341 2.04 -53.36 0.38
CA ALA A 341 1.17 -54.04 1.35
C ALA A 341 1.39 -53.57 2.79
N ASN A 342 2.65 -53.26 3.15
CA ASN A 342 3.01 -52.86 4.52
C ASN A 342 3.10 -51.35 4.72
N ASN A 343 3.04 -50.56 3.63
CA ASN A 343 3.19 -49.11 3.63
C ASN A 343 4.47 -48.63 4.35
N GLN A 344 5.56 -49.36 4.17
CA GLN A 344 6.86 -49.08 4.79
C GLN A 344 7.98 -49.21 3.74
N PRO A 345 8.89 -48.22 3.64
CA PRO A 345 10.00 -48.28 2.69
C PRO A 345 10.98 -49.40 3.08
N PHE A 346 11.64 -49.99 2.08
CA PHE A 346 12.64 -51.02 2.31
C PHE A 346 14.03 -50.54 1.87
N ILE A 347 15.00 -50.63 2.77
CA ILE A 347 16.39 -50.23 2.53
C ILE A 347 17.30 -51.34 3.01
N THR A 348 18.23 -51.78 2.17
CA THR A 348 19.33 -52.68 2.55
C THR A 348 20.61 -52.25 1.85
N THR A 349 21.73 -52.40 2.56
CA THR A 349 23.06 -52.14 2.01
C THR A 349 23.73 -53.38 1.44
N ASP A 350 23.25 -54.58 1.79
CA ASP A 350 23.73 -55.87 1.28
C ASP A 350 22.62 -56.94 1.32
N SER A 351 21.89 -57.11 0.20
CA SER A 351 20.78 -58.06 0.06
C SER A 351 21.20 -59.53 0.12
N GLU A 352 22.49 -59.84 0.03
CA GLU A 352 23.00 -61.22 0.16
C GLU A 352 23.33 -61.55 1.63
N ALA A 353 23.72 -60.55 2.43
CA ALA A 353 24.10 -60.71 3.82
C ALA A 353 22.98 -60.34 4.82
N GLU A 354 22.09 -59.43 4.44
CA GLU A 354 20.96 -58.97 5.25
C GLU A 354 19.67 -59.67 4.82
N ALA A 355 18.84 -60.06 5.80
CA ALA A 355 17.58 -60.75 5.52
C ALA A 355 16.59 -59.78 4.85
N THR A 356 16.19 -60.10 3.61
CA THR A 356 15.10 -59.41 2.93
C THR A 356 13.74 -59.95 3.41
N PRO A 357 12.69 -59.12 3.50
CA PRO A 357 11.37 -59.55 3.97
C PRO A 357 10.71 -60.57 3.03
N VAL A 358 11.08 -60.53 1.75
CA VAL A 358 10.71 -61.50 0.72
C VAL A 358 11.91 -61.75 -0.19
N LYS A 359 11.86 -62.81 -1.01
CA LYS A 359 13.00 -63.21 -1.85
C LYS A 359 13.46 -62.15 -2.84
N GLY A 360 12.56 -61.27 -3.29
CA GLY A 360 12.82 -60.30 -4.35
C GLY A 360 12.77 -60.94 -5.74
N ILE A 361 12.28 -60.19 -6.72
CA ILE A 361 12.31 -60.59 -8.13
C ILE A 361 13.48 -59.84 -8.78
N PRO A 362 14.51 -60.54 -9.28
CA PRO A 362 15.64 -59.87 -9.90
C PRO A 362 15.22 -59.28 -11.25
N LEU A 363 15.49 -57.99 -11.43
CA LEU A 363 15.34 -57.30 -12.72
C LEU A 363 16.60 -57.50 -13.61
N GLY A 364 17.21 -58.69 -13.53
CA GLY A 364 18.52 -59.04 -14.10
C GLY A 364 19.01 -60.44 -13.71
N GLU A 365 20.33 -60.66 -13.68
CA GLU A 365 20.93 -61.97 -13.32
C GLU A 365 20.84 -62.28 -11.82
N SER A 366 20.87 -61.25 -10.98
CA SER A 366 20.71 -61.34 -9.52
C SER A 366 20.13 -60.04 -8.96
N LEU A 367 19.74 -60.05 -7.69
CA LEU A 367 19.35 -58.84 -6.98
C LEU A 367 20.57 -57.93 -6.77
N PRO A 368 20.42 -56.61 -6.91
CA PRO A 368 21.49 -55.67 -6.59
C PRO A 368 21.78 -55.71 -5.08
N ARG A 369 23.06 -55.61 -4.73
CA ARG A 369 23.49 -55.67 -3.32
C ARG A 369 22.87 -54.58 -2.46
N SER A 370 22.80 -53.36 -2.95
CA SER A 370 22.10 -52.27 -2.26
C SER A 370 20.75 -52.01 -2.92
N ILE A 371 19.71 -51.90 -2.10
CA ILE A 371 18.33 -51.72 -2.55
C ILE A 371 17.67 -50.64 -1.70
N ILE A 372 16.96 -49.73 -2.37
CA ILE A 372 16.06 -48.75 -1.76
C ILE A 372 14.77 -48.79 -2.58
N ILE A 373 13.64 -49.12 -1.93
CA ILE A 373 12.30 -49.19 -2.53
C ILE A 373 11.34 -48.33 -1.73
#